data_AF-A0A4V3HCJ2-F1
#
_entry.id   AF-A0A4V3HCJ2-F1
#
_cell.length_a   1.000
_cell.length_b   1.000
_cell.length_c   1.000
_cell.angle_alpha   90.00
_cell.angle_beta   90.00
_cell.angle_gamma   90.00
#
_symmetry.space_group_name_H-M   'P 1'
#
loop_
_entity.id
_entity.type
_entity.pdbx_description
1 polymer ?
#
loop_
_entity_poly.entity_id
_entity_poly.type
_entity_poly.pdbx_seq_one_letter_code
_entity_poly.pdbx_strand_id
1 'polypeptide(L)'
;MTAPVVLGLLAAILIVCYAHFEIPRFTRGAVKREVAHAVLAVAGIAFGAVCATVPGEPFARWAAFTLGFGAVHAPAASILFLKWLRGAGQS
;
A
#
# COMPACT_ATOMS: atom_id res chain seq x y z
N MET A 1 -15.85 3.60 -16.03
CA MET A 1 -14.50 3.84 -15.47
C MET A 1 -13.55 4.03 -16.64
N THR A 2 -12.68 5.04 -16.61
CA THR A 2 -11.72 5.28 -17.70
C THR A 2 -10.52 4.33 -17.58
N ALA A 3 -9.83 4.04 -18.68
CA ALA A 3 -8.63 3.20 -18.71
C ALA A 3 -7.56 3.57 -17.64
N PRO A 4 -7.22 4.85 -17.40
CA PRO A 4 -6.23 5.20 -16.35
C PRO A 4 -6.69 4.83 -14.94
N VAL A 5 -7.99 4.91 -14.64
CA VAL A 5 -8.52 4.54 -13.32
C VAL A 5 -8.39 3.03 -13.10
N VAL A 6 -8.69 2.22 -14.12
CA VAL A 6 -8.54 0.76 -14.03
C VAL A 6 -7.09 0.37 -13.80
N LEU A 7 -6.16 0.97 -14.56
CA LEU A 7 -4.72 0.72 -14.37
C LEU A 7 -4.25 1.15 -12.97
N GLY A 8 -4.71 2.30 -12.48
CA GLY A 8 -4.41 2.77 -11.13
C GLY A 8 -4.90 1.81 -10.05
N LEU A 9 -6.10 1.24 -10.20
CA LEU A 9 -6.64 0.26 -9.25
C LEU A 9 -5.83 -1.04 -9.23
N LEU A 10 -5.46 -1.55 -10.40
CA LEU A 10 -4.60 -2.74 -10.50
C LEU A 10 -3.23 -2.48 -9.87
N ALA A 11 -2.63 -1.32 -10.15
CA ALA A 11 -1.36 -0.93 -9.55
C ALA A 11 -1.46 -0.82 -8.03
N ALA A 12 -2.52 -0.19 -7.51
CA ALA A 12 -2.77 -0.07 -6.07
C ALA A 12 -2.83 -1.44 -5.38
N ILE A 13 -3.57 -2.39 -5.96
CA ILE A 13 -3.69 -3.76 -5.43
C ILE A 13 -2.33 -4.45 -5.43
N LEU A 14 -1.59 -4.38 -6.54
CA LEU A 14 -0.27 -5.00 -6.65
C LEU A 14 0.73 -4.42 -5.65
N ILE A 15 0.74 -3.09 -5.46
CA ILE A 15 1.62 -2.39 -4.51
C ILE A 15 1.34 -2.87 -3.08
N VAL A 16 0.07 -2.96 -2.69
CA VAL A 16 -0.34 -3.43 -1.36
C VAL A 16 0.12 -4.87 -1.15
N CYS A 17 -0.24 -5.76 -2.08
CA CYS A 17 0.12 -7.17 -2.00
C CYS A 17 1.63 -7.35 -1.92
N TYR A 18 2.39 -6.62 -2.76
CA TYR A 18 3.85 -6.66 -2.75
C TYR A 18 4.44 -6.18 -1.42
N ALA A 19 3.97 -5.05 -0.89
CA ALA A 19 4.45 -4.53 0.38
C ALA A 19 4.24 -5.53 1.52
N HIS A 20 3.02 -6.10 1.64
CA HIS A 20 2.73 -7.09 2.67
C HIS A 20 3.47 -8.41 2.44
N PHE A 21 3.69 -8.83 1.19
CA PHE A 21 4.45 -10.03 0.90
C PHE A 21 5.94 -9.91 1.28
N GLU A 22 6.55 -8.73 1.09
CA GLU A 22 7.98 -8.52 1.34
C GLU A 22 8.32 -8.13 2.80
N ILE A 23 7.35 -7.68 3.61
CA ILE A 23 7.59 -7.32 5.02
C ILE A 23 8.27 -8.45 5.81
N PRO A 24 7.81 -9.72 5.77
CA PRO A 24 8.45 -10.82 6.50
C PRO A 24 9.88 -11.10 6.06
N ARG A 25 10.22 -10.79 4.80
CA ARG A 25 11.55 -10.99 4.24
C ARG A 25 12.57 -10.04 4.85
N PHE A 26 12.18 -8.79 5.11
CA PHE A 26 13.10 -7.73 5.56
C PHE A 26 12.93 -7.30 7.02
N THR A 27 12.01 -7.90 7.76
CA THR A 27 11.73 -7.55 9.17
C THR A 27 11.95 -8.78 10.06
N ARG A 28 12.84 -8.67 11.07
CA ARG A 28 13.16 -9.77 11.99
C ARG A 28 12.21 -9.80 13.18
N GLY A 29 11.67 -11.00 13.47
CA GLY A 29 10.83 -11.26 14.64
C GLY A 29 9.33 -11.08 14.36
N ALA A 30 8.52 -12.00 14.90
CA ALA A 30 7.08 -12.05 14.64
C ALA A 30 6.36 -10.75 15.04
N VAL A 31 6.61 -10.24 16.25
CA VAL A 31 5.97 -9.01 16.74
C VAL A 31 6.28 -7.80 15.84
N LYS A 32 7.51 -7.63 15.38
CA LYS A 32 7.87 -6.50 14.50
C LYS A 32 7.18 -6.60 13.13
N ARG A 33 7.01 -7.82 12.60
CA ARG A 33 6.28 -8.05 11.34
C ARG A 33 4.81 -7.69 11.49
N GLU A 34 4.18 -8.15 12.56
CA GLU A 34 2.77 -7.82 12.85
C GLU A 34 2.58 -6.30 13.01
N VAL A 35 3.47 -5.63 13.75
CA VAL A 35 3.44 -4.17 13.89
C VAL A 35 3.61 -3.47 12.54
N ALA A 36 4.53 -3.93 11.69
CA ALA A 36 4.72 -3.34 10.35
C ALA A 36 3.47 -3.49 9.47
N HIS A 37 2.83 -4.67 9.48
CA HIS A 37 1.56 -4.88 8.77
C HIS A 37 0.44 -3.99 9.32
N ALA A 38 0.29 -3.94 10.64
CA ALA A 38 -0.77 -3.19 11.30
C ALA A 38 -0.63 -1.69 11.03
N VAL A 39 0.56 -1.12 11.18
CA VAL A 39 0.80 0.31 10.95
C VAL A 39 0.49 0.68 9.50
N LEU A 40 0.95 -0.13 8.54
CA LEU A 40 0.72 0.16 7.12
C LEU A 40 -0.75 0.03 6.73
N ALA A 41 -1.43 -1.00 7.24
CA ALA A 41 -2.86 -1.21 7.03
C ALA A 41 -3.70 -0.08 7.64
N VAL A 42 -3.42 0.32 8.90
CA VAL A 42 -4.15 1.41 9.58
C VAL A 42 -3.94 2.74 8.87
N ALA A 43 -2.70 3.08 8.50
CA ALA A 43 -2.41 4.29 7.75
C ALA A 43 -3.12 4.30 6.39
N GLY A 44 -3.09 3.17 5.68
CA GLY A 44 -3.80 2.99 4.42
C GLY A 44 -5.30 3.15 4.55
N ILE A 45 -5.93 2.52 5.56
CA ILE A 45 -7.37 2.62 5.82
C ILE A 45 -7.75 4.08 6.09
N ALA A 46 -7.01 4.76 6.96
CA ALA A 46 -7.27 6.15 7.31
C ALA A 46 -7.22 7.05 6.07
N PHE A 47 -6.16 6.93 5.26
CA PHE A 47 -6.00 7.76 4.07
C PHE A 47 -7.02 7.43 2.97
N GLY A 48 -7.25 6.14 2.72
CA GLY A 48 -8.27 5.68 1.78
C GLY A 48 -9.67 6.16 2.17
N ALA A 49 -10.01 6.13 3.47
CA ALA A 49 -11.27 6.64 3.99
C ALA A 49 -11.43 8.14 3.75
N VAL A 50 -10.38 8.93 4.00
CA VAL A 50 -10.36 10.36 3.68
C VAL A 50 -10.63 10.56 2.19
N CYS A 51 -9.87 9.88 1.31
CA CYS A 51 -10.06 9.96 -0.15
C CYS A 51 -11.49 9.61 -0.58
N ALA A 52 -12.11 8.59 0.04
CA ALA A 52 -13.48 8.17 -0.27
C ALA A 52 -14.57 9.17 0.16
N THR A 53 -14.22 10.12 1.05
CA THR A 53 -15.13 11.14 1.57
C THR A 53 -14.93 12.52 0.96
N VAL A 54 -13.93 12.69 0.07
CA VAL A 54 -13.69 13.96 -0.62
C VAL A 54 -14.87 14.31 -1.54
N PRO A 55 -15.54 15.45 -1.34
CA PRO A 55 -16.63 15.88 -2.20
C PRO A 55 -16.14 16.22 -3.61
N GLY A 56 -16.94 15.90 -4.64
CA GLY A 56 -16.64 16.26 -6.02
C GLY A 56 -15.67 15.33 -6.75
N GLU A 57 -15.24 14.23 -6.12
CA GLU A 57 -14.47 13.18 -6.79
C GLU A 57 -15.25 12.58 -7.97
N PRO A 58 -14.67 12.52 -9.18
CA PRO A 58 -15.36 12.04 -10.39
C PRO A 58 -15.49 10.50 -10.45
N PHE A 59 -15.02 9.77 -9.42
CA PHE A 59 -15.03 8.32 -9.37
C PHE A 59 -15.86 7.79 -8.19
N ALA A 60 -16.21 6.50 -8.24
CA ALA A 60 -16.91 5.85 -7.14
C ALA A 60 -16.05 5.86 -5.85
N ARG A 61 -16.71 6.01 -4.68
CA ARG A 61 -16.03 6.10 -3.37
C ARG A 61 -15.09 4.93 -3.10
N TRP A 62 -15.46 3.71 -3.50
CA TRP A 62 -14.60 2.53 -3.35
C TRP A 62 -13.35 2.61 -4.23
N ALA A 63 -13.42 3.24 -5.40
CA ALA A 63 -12.26 3.41 -6.27
C ALA A 63 -11.30 4.46 -5.69
N ALA A 64 -11.83 5.58 -5.19
CA ALA A 64 -11.05 6.59 -4.47
C ALA A 64 -10.39 6.00 -3.21
N PHE A 65 -11.12 5.17 -2.45
CA PHE A 65 -10.57 4.43 -1.32
C PHE A 65 -9.38 3.56 -1.75
N THR A 66 -9.56 2.70 -2.75
CA THR A 66 -8.52 1.76 -3.18
C THR A 66 -7.28 2.47 -3.71
N LEU A 67 -7.46 3.56 -4.47
CA LEU A 67 -6.35 4.37 -4.97
C LEU A 67 -5.59 5.05 -3.82
N GLY A 68 -6.29 5.68 -2.87
CA GLY A 68 -5.68 6.29 -1.70
C GLY A 68 -4.98 5.28 -0.79
N PHE A 69 -5.63 4.14 -0.54
CA PHE A 69 -5.08 3.04 0.24
C PHE A 69 -3.78 2.50 -0.39
N GLY A 70 -3.79 2.21 -1.69
CA GLY A 70 -2.60 1.73 -2.40
C GLY A 70 -1.49 2.77 -2.47
N ALA A 71 -1.82 4.05 -2.63
CA ALA A 71 -0.83 5.13 -2.67
C ALA A 71 0.01 5.21 -1.39
N VAL A 72 -0.60 5.02 -0.21
CA VAL A 72 0.12 4.99 1.09
C VAL A 72 1.10 3.82 1.18
N HIS A 73 0.84 2.72 0.49
CA HIS A 73 1.72 1.55 0.48
C HIS A 73 2.89 1.71 -0.51
N ALA A 74 2.82 2.66 -1.44
CA ALA A 74 3.84 2.83 -2.48
C ALA A 74 5.24 3.14 -1.92
N PRO A 75 5.43 4.07 -0.95
CA PRO A 75 6.74 4.30 -0.35
C PRO A 75 7.31 3.06 0.35
N ALA A 76 6.48 2.31 1.06
CA ALA A 76 6.90 1.06 1.71
C ALA A 76 7.31 0.00 0.69
N ALA A 77 6.53 -0.19 -0.37
CA ALA A 77 6.86 -1.05 -1.50
C ALA A 77 8.19 -0.65 -2.15
N SER A 78 8.40 0.65 -2.41
CA SER A 78 9.66 1.15 -2.97
C SER A 78 10.86 0.85 -2.07
N ILE A 79 10.75 1.04 -0.76
CA ILE A 79 11.84 0.76 0.19
C ILE A 79 12.16 -0.74 0.21
N LEU A 80 11.15 -1.61 0.24
CA LEU A 80 11.35 -3.05 0.24
C LEU A 80 11.96 -3.53 -1.08
N PHE A 81 11.53 -2.96 -2.20
CA PHE A 81 12.12 -3.23 -3.51
C PHE A 81 13.59 -2.80 -3.60
N LEU A 82 13.91 -1.61 -3.08
CA LEU A 82 15.30 -1.14 -3.01
C LEU A 82 16.15 -2.03 -2.10
N LYS A 83 15.60 -2.49 -0.96
CA LYS A 83 16.30 -3.47 -0.10
C LYS A 83 16.56 -4.78 -0.84
N TRP A 84 15.60 -5.25 -1.64
CA TRP A 84 15.74 -6.43 -2.48
C TRP A 84 16.87 -6.27 -3.49
N LEU A 85 16.88 -5.18 -4.26
CA LEU A 85 17.94 -4.89 -5.23
C LEU A 85 19.33 -4.80 -4.59
N ARG A 86 19.41 -4.32 -3.35
CA ARG A 86 20.65 -4.18 -2.59
C ARG A 86 21.11 -5.47 -1.91
N GLY A 87 20.34 -6.56 -2.00
CA GLY A 87 20.61 -7.81 -1.27
C GLY A 87 20.64 -7.62 0.26
N ALA A 88 19.91 -6.62 0.77
CA ALA A 88 19.94 -6.28 2.20
C ALA A 88 19.26 -7.37 3.06
N GLY A 89 19.82 -7.64 4.24
CA GLY A 89 19.24 -8.56 5.20
C GLY A 89 18.05 -7.97 5.97
N GLN A 90 17.55 -8.75 6.94
CA GLN A 90 16.51 -8.31 7.85
C GLN A 90 17.02 -7.22 8.80
N SER A 91 16.11 -6.32 9.16
CA SER A 91 16.24 -5.32 10.24
C SER A 91 15.33 -5.63 11.42
#